data_AF-A0A7J3X8L2-F1
#
_entry.id   AF-A0A7J3X8L2-F1
#
_cell.length_a   1.000
_cell.length_b   1.000
_cell.length_c   1.000
_cell.angle_alpha   90.00
_cell.angle_beta   90.00
_cell.angle_gamma   90.00
#
_symmetry.space_group_name_H-M   'P 1'
#
loop_
_entity.id
_entity.type
_entity.pdbx_description
1 polymer ?
#
loop_
_entity_poly.entity_id
_entity_poly.type
_entity_poly.pdbx_seq_one_letter_code
_entity_poly.pdbx_strand_id
1 'polypeptide(L)'
;MRLSIFSFPDLVVSYGILQFEVGEDPSARILAMSEEELKGVVESALSSKAVAVSVASGVHVYRGTQLKLTYLRVELEDGREFSLELYGESARTYSNTNAEEHYQAIVSLMKAIVPELRLPRSRLVGV
;
A
#
# COMPACT_ATOMS: atom_id res chain seq x y z
N MET A 1 -0.45 -9.85 -8.65
CA MET A 1 -0.36 -8.37 -8.56
C MET A 1 0.64 -7.81 -9.56
N ARG A 2 0.31 -6.67 -10.18
CA ARG A 2 1.26 -5.80 -10.91
C ARG A 2 1.50 -4.53 -10.11
N LEU A 3 2.73 -4.04 -10.07
CA LEU A 3 3.12 -2.84 -9.33
C LEU A 3 4.03 -1.98 -10.23
N SER A 4 3.64 -0.73 -10.41
CA SER A 4 4.47 0.30 -11.08
C SER A 4 4.72 1.42 -10.08
N ILE A 5 5.96 1.87 -9.95
CA ILE A 5 6.32 2.99 -9.07
C ILE A 5 7.07 4.05 -9.86
N PHE A 6 6.77 5.30 -9.58
CA PHE A 6 7.30 6.47 -10.24
C PHE A 6 8.01 7.34 -9.20
N SER A 7 9.24 7.76 -9.52
CA SER A 7 9.96 8.77 -8.75
C SER A 7 9.68 10.17 -9.29
N PHE A 8 9.90 11.19 -8.47
CA PHE A 8 9.87 12.58 -8.89
C PHE A 8 11.31 13.13 -8.91
N PRO A 9 11.78 13.77 -10.00
CA PRO A 9 13.20 14.15 -10.12
C PRO A 9 13.72 15.09 -9.03
N ASP A 10 12.86 16.01 -8.58
CA ASP A 10 13.25 17.10 -7.68
C ASP A 10 12.83 16.87 -6.22
N LEU A 11 12.22 15.72 -5.91
CA LEU A 11 11.67 15.40 -4.59
C LEU A 11 11.95 13.94 -4.20
N VAL A 12 12.32 13.70 -2.94
CA VAL A 12 12.41 12.34 -2.39
C VAL A 12 11.00 11.87 -2.02
N VAL A 13 10.19 11.62 -3.04
CA VAL A 13 8.85 11.08 -2.92
C VAL A 13 8.62 10.13 -4.08
N SER A 14 7.68 9.21 -3.90
CA SER A 14 7.32 8.24 -4.93
C SER A 14 5.84 7.93 -4.90
N TYR A 15 5.34 7.56 -6.08
CA TYR A 15 3.95 7.24 -6.31
C TYR A 15 3.84 5.88 -6.99
N GLY A 16 2.94 5.04 -6.54
CA GLY A 16 2.74 3.71 -7.08
C GLY A 16 1.30 3.43 -7.48
N ILE A 17 1.17 2.55 -8.47
CA ILE A 17 -0.11 1.98 -8.90
C ILE A 17 0.00 0.48 -8.78
N LEU A 18 -0.96 -0.11 -8.08
CA LEU A 18 -1.12 -1.55 -7.92
C LEU A 18 -2.33 -2.00 -8.75
N GLN A 19 -2.19 -3.15 -9.42
CA GLN A 19 -3.30 -3.89 -9.99
C GLN A 19 -3.31 -5.28 -9.37
N PHE A 20 -4.43 -5.64 -8.76
CA PHE A 20 -4.65 -6.95 -8.16
C PHE A 20 -5.26 -7.90 -9.20
N GLU A 21 -4.89 -9.17 -9.11
CA GLU A 21 -5.62 -10.25 -9.78
C GLU A 21 -6.89 -10.59 -8.97
N VAL A 22 -7.80 -11.37 -9.56
CA VAL A 22 -9.03 -11.78 -8.87
C VAL A 22 -8.71 -12.50 -7.56
N GLY A 23 -9.28 -12.01 -6.46
CA GLY A 23 -9.09 -12.56 -5.10
C GLY A 23 -7.86 -12.02 -4.36
N GLU A 24 -7.08 -11.11 -4.94
CA GLU A 24 -5.89 -10.52 -4.31
C GLU A 24 -6.19 -9.20 -3.54
N ASP A 25 -7.43 -8.71 -3.53
CA ASP A 25 -7.81 -7.46 -2.84
C ASP A 25 -7.54 -7.54 -1.31
N PRO A 26 -6.63 -6.71 -0.77
CA PRO A 26 -6.31 -6.74 0.65
C PRO A 26 -7.36 -6.05 1.53
N SER A 27 -8.32 -5.31 0.95
CA SER A 27 -9.23 -4.41 1.66
C SER A 27 -10.01 -5.10 2.78
N ALA A 28 -10.58 -6.28 2.51
CA ALA A 28 -11.36 -7.01 3.51
C ALA A 28 -10.49 -7.53 4.66
N ARG A 29 -9.25 -7.93 4.36
CA ARG A 29 -8.28 -8.42 5.36
C ARG A 29 -7.81 -7.29 6.26
N ILE A 30 -7.48 -6.12 5.69
CA ILE A 30 -7.10 -4.92 6.45
C ILE A 30 -8.22 -4.51 7.41
N LEU A 31 -9.47 -4.46 6.93
CA LEU A 31 -10.62 -4.04 7.73
C LEU A 31 -11.06 -5.05 8.79
N ALA A 32 -10.59 -6.30 8.71
CA ALA A 32 -10.92 -7.35 9.68
C ALA A 32 -9.91 -7.46 10.84
N MET A 33 -8.70 -6.90 10.69
CA MET A 33 -7.67 -6.90 11.73
C MET A 33 -8.03 -5.93 12.86
N SER A 34 -7.66 -6.27 14.10
CA SER A 34 -7.64 -5.28 15.18
C SER A 34 -6.57 -4.21 14.93
N GLU A 35 -6.64 -3.10 15.66
CA GLU A 35 -5.64 -2.03 15.59
C GLU A 35 -4.23 -2.56 15.94
N GLU A 36 -4.13 -3.40 16.97
CA GLU A 36 -2.88 -4.02 17.40
C GLU A 36 -2.35 -5.04 16.41
N GLU A 37 -3.23 -5.86 15.82
CA GLU A 37 -2.85 -6.85 14.80
C GLU A 37 -2.29 -6.15 13.56
N LEU A 38 -3.00 -5.15 13.05
CA LEU A 38 -2.56 -4.40 11.88
C LEU A 38 -1.25 -3.67 12.15
N LYS A 39 -1.12 -3.04 13.33
CA LYS A 39 0.14 -2.42 13.74
C LYS A 39 1.28 -3.44 13.74
N GLY A 40 1.08 -4.63 14.33
CA GLY A 40 2.09 -5.68 14.34
C GLY A 40 2.49 -6.17 12.95
N VAL A 41 1.52 -6.32 12.04
CA VAL A 41 1.77 -6.67 10.62
C VAL A 41 2.62 -5.61 9.94
N VAL A 42 2.29 -4.33 10.12
CA VAL A 42 3.04 -3.20 9.55
C VAL A 42 4.47 -3.17 10.08
N GLU A 43 4.66 -3.27 11.39
CA GLU A 43 5.98 -3.19 12.02
C GLU A 43 6.89 -4.34 11.59
N SER A 44 6.32 -5.55 11.51
CA SER A 44 7.03 -6.73 11.01
C SER A 44 7.40 -6.60 9.53
N ALA A 45 6.45 -6.18 8.69
CA ALA A 45 6.65 -6.08 7.25
C ALA A 45 7.67 -5.00 6.85
N LEU A 46 7.68 -3.89 7.58
CA LEU A 46 8.52 -2.72 7.27
C LEU A 46 9.80 -2.63 8.12
N SER A 47 10.00 -3.59 9.02
CA SER A 47 11.18 -3.69 9.89
C SER A 47 11.46 -2.42 10.69
N SER A 48 10.41 -1.76 11.17
CA SER A 48 10.48 -0.50 11.92
C SER A 48 9.21 -0.32 12.74
N LYS A 49 9.29 0.43 13.83
CA LYS A 49 8.12 0.67 14.69
C LYS A 49 7.18 1.68 14.04
N ALA A 50 5.88 1.45 14.22
CA ALA A 50 4.84 2.35 13.73
C ALA A 50 4.53 3.40 14.79
N VAL A 51 4.78 4.67 14.43
CA VAL A 51 4.33 5.84 15.19
C VAL A 51 2.83 6.00 15.03
N ALA A 52 2.33 5.82 13.80
CA ALA A 52 0.90 5.87 13.51
C ALA A 52 0.52 4.85 12.44
N VAL A 53 -0.65 4.23 12.61
CA VAL A 53 -1.35 3.46 11.58
C VAL A 53 -2.78 3.98 11.54
N SER A 54 -3.23 4.43 10.38
CA SER A 54 -4.59 4.93 10.17
C SER A 54 -5.31 4.07 9.16
N VAL A 55 -6.53 3.64 9.49
CA VAL A 55 -7.41 2.91 8.58
C VAL A 55 -8.75 3.61 8.48
N ALA A 56 -9.25 3.75 7.26
CA ALA A 56 -10.61 4.21 7.02
C ALA A 56 -11.23 3.43 5.87
N SER A 57 -12.56 3.38 5.82
CA SER A 57 -13.30 2.86 4.68
C SER A 57 -14.41 3.81 4.28
N GLY A 58 -14.81 3.75 3.00
CA GLY A 58 -15.85 4.61 2.47
C GLY A 58 -16.18 4.28 1.02
N VAL A 59 -16.66 5.29 0.30
CA VAL A 59 -17.06 5.19 -1.11
C VAL A 59 -16.28 6.21 -1.93
N HIS A 60 -15.68 5.75 -3.03
CA HIS A 60 -15.09 6.60 -4.06
C HIS A 60 -16.06 6.69 -5.25
N VAL A 61 -16.53 7.90 -5.56
CA VAL A 61 -17.42 8.13 -6.71
C VAL A 61 -16.59 8.59 -7.90
N TYR A 62 -16.44 7.74 -8.91
CA TYR A 62 -15.64 8.01 -10.10
C TYR A 62 -16.50 7.90 -11.36
N ARG A 63 -16.65 9.02 -12.08
CA ARG A 63 -17.41 9.10 -13.35
C ARG A 63 -18.82 8.46 -13.27
N GLY A 64 -19.49 8.62 -12.13
CA GLY A 64 -20.83 8.08 -11.88
C GLY A 64 -20.84 6.64 -11.33
N THR A 65 -19.70 5.96 -11.25
CA THR A 65 -19.56 4.64 -10.63
C THR A 65 -19.13 4.78 -9.17
N GLN A 66 -19.79 4.04 -8.27
CA GLN A 66 -19.36 3.94 -6.88
C GLN A 66 -18.42 2.75 -6.72
N LEU A 67 -17.25 3.01 -6.13
CA LEU A 67 -16.25 2.00 -5.79
C LEU A 67 -16.09 1.98 -4.27
N LYS A 68 -15.90 0.79 -3.69
CA LYS A 68 -15.50 0.68 -2.28
C LYS A 68 -14.11 1.25 -2.13
N LEU A 69 -13.90 2.08 -1.12
CA LEU A 69 -12.60 2.65 -0.77
C LEU A 69 -12.14 2.09 0.57
N THR A 70 -10.91 1.60 0.62
CA THR A 70 -10.18 1.38 1.87
C THR A 70 -8.91 2.23 1.84
N TYR A 71 -8.68 3.00 2.90
CA TYR A 71 -7.50 3.82 3.07
C TYR A 71 -6.63 3.25 4.19
N LEU A 72 -5.33 3.18 3.95
CA LEU A 72 -4.32 2.82 4.94
C LEU A 72 -3.20 3.86 4.89
N ARG A 73 -2.81 4.41 6.04
CA ARG A 73 -1.62 5.28 6.19
C ARG A 73 -0.76 4.77 7.32
N VAL A 74 0.54 4.82 7.13
CA VAL A 74 1.55 4.36 8.09
C VAL A 74 2.64 5.42 8.21
N GLU A 75 2.97 5.80 9.44
CA GLU A 75 4.15 6.59 9.80
C GLU A 75 5.08 5.75 10.67
N LEU A 76 6.35 5.67 10.31
CA LEU A 76 7.36 4.89 11.03
C LEU A 76 8.30 5.78 11.85
N GLU A 77 8.91 5.23 12.90
CA GLU A 77 9.85 5.98 13.77
C GLU A 77 11.09 6.48 13.02
N ASP A 78 11.47 5.83 11.93
CA ASP A 78 12.58 6.25 11.06
C ASP A 78 12.20 7.38 10.07
N GLY A 79 10.97 7.89 10.15
CA GLY A 79 10.47 9.00 9.34
C GLY A 79 9.89 8.59 7.98
N ARG A 80 9.91 7.31 7.62
CA ARG A 80 9.24 6.83 6.40
C ARG A 80 7.73 6.85 6.57
N GLU A 81 7.03 7.32 5.55
CA GLU A 81 5.58 7.35 5.45
C GLU A 81 5.11 6.59 4.21
N PHE A 82 4.04 5.82 4.36
CA PHE A 82 3.36 5.12 3.28
C PHE A 82 1.85 5.34 3.38
N SER A 83 1.20 5.66 2.27
CA SER A 83 -0.26 5.64 2.17
C SER A 83 -0.73 4.79 1.00
N LEU A 84 -1.90 4.19 1.16
CA LEU A 84 -2.56 3.34 0.18
C LEU A 84 -4.04 3.68 0.12
N GLU A 85 -4.53 3.88 -1.11
CA GLU A 85 -5.96 3.93 -1.43
C GLU A 85 -6.31 2.72 -2.27
N LEU A 86 -7.20 1.87 -1.75
CA LEU A 86 -7.62 0.60 -2.35
C LEU A 86 -9.03 0.73 -2.91
N TYR A 87 -9.22 0.29 -4.16
CA TYR A 87 -10.50 0.37 -4.89
C TYR A 87 -11.04 -1.00 -5.32
N GLY A 88 -10.67 -2.07 -4.60
CA GLY A 88 -10.99 -3.46 -4.94
C GLY A 88 -9.96 -4.07 -5.88
N GLU A 89 -9.98 -3.72 -7.16
CA GLU A 89 -9.09 -4.34 -8.17
C GLU A 89 -7.76 -3.60 -8.36
N SER A 90 -7.64 -2.40 -7.82
CA SER A 90 -6.44 -1.58 -7.94
C SER A 90 -6.19 -0.78 -6.68
N ALA A 91 -4.97 -0.29 -6.55
CA ALA A 91 -4.61 0.65 -5.50
C ALA A 91 -3.73 1.77 -6.05
N ARG A 92 -3.76 2.89 -5.36
CA ARG A 92 -2.74 3.93 -5.46
C ARG A 92 -1.96 3.97 -4.18
N THR A 93 -0.68 4.27 -4.27
CA THR A 93 0.17 4.43 -3.09
C THR A 93 1.09 5.62 -3.24
N TYR A 94 1.39 6.26 -2.13
CA TYR A 94 2.33 7.36 -2.05
C TYR A 94 3.31 7.10 -0.90
N SER A 95 4.55 7.56 -1.06
CA SER A 95 5.55 7.53 -0.01
C SER A 95 6.48 8.74 -0.10
N ASN A 96 7.03 9.15 1.04
CA ASN A 96 8.11 10.13 1.14
C ASN A 96 9.50 9.48 0.97
N THR A 97 9.57 8.32 0.32
CA THR A 97 10.81 7.58 0.05
C THR A 97 11.09 7.53 -1.44
N ASN A 98 12.28 7.07 -1.83
CA ASN A 98 12.60 6.81 -3.23
C ASN A 98 11.81 5.58 -3.75
N ALA A 99 11.75 5.44 -5.08
CA ALA A 99 10.95 4.40 -5.73
C ALA A 99 11.38 2.96 -5.41
N GLU A 100 12.65 2.71 -5.07
CA GLU A 100 13.14 1.39 -4.65
C GLU A 100 12.57 1.02 -3.28
N GLU A 101 12.76 1.91 -2.30
CA GLU A 101 12.28 1.69 -0.94
C GLU A 101 10.76 1.55 -0.91
N HIS A 102 10.05 2.39 -1.66
CA HIS A 102 8.60 2.29 -1.80
C HIS A 102 8.17 0.95 -2.40
N TYR A 103 8.89 0.46 -3.41
CA TYR A 103 8.61 -0.84 -4.02
C TYR A 103 8.74 -1.98 -3.03
N GLN A 104 9.86 -2.00 -2.30
CA GLN A 104 10.14 -3.04 -1.31
C GLN A 104 9.12 -2.99 -0.17
N ALA A 105 8.79 -1.79 0.33
CA ALA A 105 7.80 -1.61 1.38
C ALA A 105 6.43 -2.15 0.98
N ILE A 106 5.95 -1.80 -0.22
CA ILE A 106 4.63 -2.23 -0.71
C ILE A 106 4.60 -3.74 -0.95
N VAL A 107 5.66 -4.32 -1.52
CA VAL A 107 5.75 -5.77 -1.71
C VAL A 107 5.73 -6.51 -0.37
N SER A 108 6.51 -6.06 0.61
CA SER A 108 6.56 -6.67 1.94
C SER A 108 5.23 -6.55 2.68
N LEU A 109 4.62 -5.36 2.68
CA LEU A 109 3.34 -5.10 3.32
C LEU A 109 2.22 -5.93 2.70
N MET A 110 2.15 -5.96 1.36
CA MET A 110 1.13 -6.72 0.65
C MET A 110 1.26 -8.23 0.88
N LYS A 111 2.49 -8.75 0.93
CA LYS A 111 2.74 -10.18 1.24
C LYS A 111 2.39 -10.52 2.69
N ALA A 112 2.57 -9.59 3.63
CA ALA A 112 2.19 -9.81 5.02
C ALA A 112 0.66 -9.82 5.20
N ILE A 113 -0.06 -8.97 4.48
CA ILE A 113 -1.53 -8.89 4.54
C ILE A 113 -2.19 -10.03 3.74
N VAL A 114 -1.65 -10.33 2.55
CA VAL A 114 -2.15 -11.34 1.61
C VAL A 114 -1.01 -12.33 1.30
N PRO A 115 -0.79 -13.35 2.14
CA PRO A 115 0.33 -14.30 1.97
C PRO A 115 0.32 -15.06 0.64
N GLU A 116 -0.86 -15.30 0.08
CA GLU A 116 -1.05 -15.98 -1.21
C GLU A 116 -0.83 -15.07 -2.44
N LEU A 117 -0.53 -13.79 -2.23
CA LEU A 117 -0.37 -12.81 -3.29
C LEU A 117 0.73 -13.20 -4.26
N ARG A 118 0.43 -13.17 -5.56
CA ARG A 118 1.43 -13.38 -6.60
C ARG A 118 2.24 -12.09 -6.76
N LEU A 119 3.50 -12.15 -6.34
CA LEU A 119 4.42 -11.03 -6.45
C LEU A 119 4.61 -10.60 -7.92
N PRO A 120 4.86 -9.30 -8.16
CA PRO A 120 5.12 -8.80 -9.51
C PRO A 120 6.32 -9.53 -10.13
N ARG A 121 6.13 -10.08 -11.34
CA ARG A 121 7.20 -10.76 -12.10
C ARG A 121 8.19 -9.79 -12.75
N SER A 122 7.77 -8.55 -12.96
CA SER A 122 8.55 -7.49 -13.60
C SER A 122 8.40 -6.19 -12.83
N ARG A 123 9.53 -5.54 -12.59
CA ARG A 123 9.60 -4.24 -11.93
C ARG A 123 9.61 -3.13 -12.97
N LEU A 124 8.67 -2.19 -12.87
CA LEU A 124 8.70 -0.96 -13.66
C LEU A 124 8.87 0.21 -12.72
N VAL A 125 10.06 0.81 -12.75
CA VAL A 125 10.37 2.08 -12.09
C VAL A 125 10.47 3.14 -13.17
N GLY A 126 9.53 4.08 -13.17
CA GLY A 126 9.58 5.26 -14.02
C GLY A 126 10.31 6.40 -13.32
N VAL A 127 11.13 7.13 -14.08
CA VAL A 127 11.74 8.41 -13.67
C VAL A 127 10.99 9.54 -14.34
#